data_AF-A0A1Q6DTU5-F1
#
_entry.id   AF-A0A1Q6DTU5-F1
#
_cell.length_a   1.000
_cell.length_b   1.000
_cell.length_c   1.000
_cell.angle_alpha   90.00
_cell.angle_beta   90.00
_cell.angle_gamma   90.00
#
_symmetry.space_group_name_H-M   'P 1'
#
loop_
_entity.id
_entity.type
_entity.pdbx_description
1 polymer ?
#
loop_
_entity_poly.entity_id
_entity_poly.type
_entity_poly.pdbx_seq_one_letter_code
_entity_poly.pdbx_strand_id
1 'polypeptide(L)' 'MVVWGCFEGLGGGGTGKGAGMNWVANTMPYHKLTVMIVYKVEERGVRVVGVGERLSSKTCHCCGSEDTGRLSLR' A
#
# COMPACT_ATOMS: atom_id res chain seq x y z
N MET A 1 -6.09 -15.47 -9.05
CA MET A 1 -5.08 -15.18 -8.01
C MET A 1 -5.13 -13.69 -7.77
N VAL A 2 -5.32 -13.27 -6.51
CA VAL A 2 -5.33 -11.85 -6.13
C VAL A 2 -3.97 -11.54 -5.51
N VAL A 3 -3.28 -10.55 -6.06
CA VAL A 3 -2.04 -10.02 -5.49
C VAL A 3 -2.42 -8.82 -4.63
N TRP A 4 -2.21 -8.94 -3.33
CA TRP A 4 -2.45 -7.86 -2.38
C TRP A 4 -1.10 -7.36 -1.87
N GLY A 5 -0.92 -6.05 -1.96
CA GLY A 5 0.27 -5.42 -1.42
C GLY A 5 0.11 -5.12 0.07
N CYS A 6 1.11 -5.41 0.90
CA CYS A 6 1.11 -5.15 2.34
C CYS A 6 1.80 -3.82 2.67
N PHE A 7 1.01 -2.80 3.01
CA PHE A 7 1.47 -1.49 3.50
C PHE A 7 1.66 -1.52 5.01
N GLU A 8 2.86 -1.87 5.45
CA GLU A 8 3.26 -1.74 6.85
C GLU A 8 3.80 -0.33 7.14
N GLY A 9 3.38 0.27 8.26
CA GLY A 9 3.99 1.50 8.79
C GLY A 9 3.22 2.81 8.62
N LEU A 10 1.94 2.79 8.22
CA LEU A 10 1.09 3.99 8.23
C LEU A 10 0.47 4.27 9.62
N GLY A 11 0.22 3.24 10.43
CA GLY A 11 -0.37 3.39 11.75
C GLY A 11 0.66 3.36 12.88
N GLY A 12 0.62 4.37 13.75
CA GLY A 12 1.40 4.40 14.99
C GLY A 12 1.71 5.82 15.45
N GLY A 13 1.17 6.21 16.60
CA GLY A 13 1.35 7.54 17.22
C GLY A 13 2.81 7.90 17.58
N GLY A 14 3.76 6.99 17.36
CA GLY A 14 5.20 7.20 17.59
C GLY A 14 6.06 7.28 16.32
N THR A 15 5.47 7.33 15.12
CA THR A 15 6.25 7.31 13.86
C THR A 15 6.87 8.66 13.46
N GLY A 16 6.70 9.72 14.27
CA GLY A 16 7.13 11.08 13.92
C GLY A 16 6.40 11.66 12.70
N LYS A 17 5.37 10.98 12.20
CA LYS A 17 4.54 11.39 11.08
C LYS A 17 3.53 12.41 11.61
N GLY A 18 3.63 13.65 11.15
CA GLY A 18 2.80 14.77 11.62
C GLY A 18 1.29 14.52 11.53
N ALA A 19 0.50 15.39 12.17
CA ALA A 19 -0.93 15.22 12.39
C ALA A 19 -1.75 14.86 11.14
N GLY A 20 -1.41 15.42 9.97
CA GLY A 20 -2.11 15.13 8.71
C GLY A 20 -1.95 13.68 8.25
N MET A 21 -0.74 13.12 8.34
CA MET A 21 -0.49 11.72 7.99
C MET A 21 -1.20 10.77 8.96
N ASN A 22 -1.24 11.14 10.25
CA ASN A 22 -1.96 10.36 11.26
C ASN A 22 -3.47 10.38 11.02
N TRP A 23 -4.04 11.49 10.54
CA TRP A 23 -5.43 11.55 10.11
C TRP A 23 -5.71 10.60 8.94
N VAL A 24 -4.91 10.66 7.87
CA VAL A 24 -5.08 9.76 6.70
C VAL A 24 -5.00 8.29 7.11
N ALA A 25 -4.01 7.94 7.94
CA ALA A 25 -3.83 6.57 8.44
C ALA A 25 -5.01 6.10 9.32
N ASN A 26 -5.61 7.00 10.11
CA ASN A 26 -6.78 6.69 10.93
C ASN A 26 -8.09 6.68 10.13
N THR A 27 -8.19 7.48 9.06
CA THR A 27 -9.37 7.54 8.19
C THR A 27 -9.46 6.35 7.25
N MET A 28 -8.33 5.81 6.78
CA MET A 28 -8.29 4.64 5.91
C MET A 28 -8.09 3.36 6.74
N PRO A 29 -9.14 2.53 6.97
CA PRO A 29 -9.04 1.33 7.81
C PRO A 29 -8.40 0.17 7.03
N TYR A 30 -7.12 0.32 6.71
CA TYR A 30 -6.37 -0.60 5.85
C TYR A 30 -6.45 -2.05 6.35
N HIS A 31 -6.21 -2.27 7.65
CA HIS A 31 -6.26 -3.61 8.24
C HIS A 31 -7.64 -4.29 8.09
N LYS A 32 -8.74 -3.55 8.32
CA LYS A 32 -10.10 -4.10 8.21
C LYS A 32 -10.43 -4.47 6.76
N LEU A 33 -10.02 -3.65 5.80
CA LEU A 33 -10.21 -3.92 4.37
C LEU A 33 -9.46 -5.19 3.94
N THR A 34 -8.20 -5.35 4.38
CA THR A 34 -7.42 -6.55 4.08
C THR A 34 -8.11 -7.82 4.56
N VAL A 35 -8.58 -7.84 5.82
CA VAL A 35 -9.29 -9.00 6.39
C VAL A 35 -10.54 -9.33 5.59
N MET A 36 -11.34 -8.32 5.23
CA MET A 36 -12.56 -8.52 4.44
C MET A 36 -12.29 -9.06 3.03
N ILE A 37 -11.21 -8.60 2.39
CA ILE A 37 -10.81 -9.07 1.07
C ILE A 37 -10.34 -10.52 1.15
N VAL A 38 -9.47 -10.85 2.11
CA VAL A 38 -9.00 -12.24 2.31
C VAL A 38 -10.20 -13.16 2.52
N TYR A 39 -11.10 -12.82 3.44
CA TYR A 39 -12.31 -13.59 3.70
C TYR A 39 -13.13 -13.85 2.42
N LYS A 40 -13.45 -12.80 1.65
CA LYS A 40 -14.25 -12.95 0.42
C LYS A 40 -13.56 -13.71 -0.70
N VAL A 41 -12.23 -13.68 -0.74
CA VAL A 41 -11.44 -14.34 -1.77
C VAL A 41 -11.28 -15.82 -1.43
N GLU A 42 -11.14 -16.16 -0.15
CA GLU A 42 -11.21 -17.53 0.37
C GLU A 42 -12.59 -18.14 0.14
N GLU A 43 -13.68 -17.42 0.40
CA GLU A 43 -15.05 -17.86 0.09
C GLU A 43 -15.23 -18.26 -1.39
N ARG A 44 -14.47 -17.64 -2.30
CA ARG A 44 -14.54 -17.88 -3.75
C ARG A 44 -13.50 -18.89 -4.24
N GLY A 45 -12.72 -19.50 -3.34
CA GLY A 45 -11.68 -20.47 -3.70
C GLY A 45 -10.50 -19.88 -4.48
N VAL A 46 -10.26 -18.57 -4.37
CA VAL A 46 -9.18 -17.87 -5.08
C VAL A 46 -7.98 -17.72 -4.15
N ARG A 47 -6.77 -17.91 -4.67
CA ARG A 47 -5.53 -17.74 -3.88
C ARG A 47 -5.20 -16.26 -3.70
N VAL A 48 -4.90 -15.85 -2.47
CA VAL A 48 -4.34 -14.53 -2.10
C VAL A 48 -2.83 -14.66 -1.93
N VAL A 49 -2.07 -13.76 -2.55
CA VAL A 49 -0.61 -13.64 -2.36
C VAL A 49 -0.32 -12.25 -1.80
N GLY A 50 0.22 -12.20 -0.59
CA GLY A 50 0.71 -10.98 0.03
C GLY A 50 2.10 -10.63 -0.50
N VAL A 51 2.27 -9.43 -1.05
CA VAL A 51 3.56 -8.91 -1.53
C VAL A 51 3.93 -7.66 -0.74
N GLY A 52 5.17 -7.53 -0.28
CA GLY A 52 5.62 -6.31 0.39
C GLY A 52 5.66 -5.12 -0.57
N GLU A 53 5.02 -4.01 -0.24
CA GLU A 53 4.90 -2.82 -1.12
C GLU A 53 6.00 -1.79 -0.93
N ARG A 54 7.12 -2.16 -0.31
CA ARG A 54 8.24 -1.22 -0.17
C ARG A 54 8.70 -0.78 -1.58
N LEU A 55 8.62 0.53 -1.84
CA LEU A 55 9.01 1.20 -3.09
C LEU A 55 8.11 0.91 -4.31
N SER A 56 6.99 0.17 -4.15
CA SER A 56 6.05 -0.08 -5.26
C SER A 56 5.44 1.22 -5.83
N SER A 57 5.29 2.24 -4.98
CA SER A 57 4.78 3.56 -5.36
C SER A 57 5.82 4.48 -6.02
N LYS A 58 7.11 4.14 -5.92
CA LYS A 58 8.22 4.90 -6.52
C LYS A 58 8.76 4.24 -7.78
N THR A 59 8.61 2.93 -7.89
CA THR A 59 9.15 2.13 -8.98
C THR A 59 8.18 2.09 -10.15
N CYS A 60 8.64 2.45 -11.35
CA CYS A 60 7.85 2.35 -12.57
C CYS A 60 7.56 0.89 -12.92
N HIS A 61 6.29 0.53 -13.12
CA HIS A 61 5.89 -0.83 -13.52
C HIS A 61 6.40 -1.23 -14.92
N CYS A 62 6.67 -0.26 -15.81
CA CYS A 62 7.18 -0.52 -17.16
C CYS A 62 8.69 -0.72 -17.21
N CYS A 63 9.46 0.08 -16.46
CA CYS A 63 10.91 0.15 -16.62
C CYS A 63 11.71 -0.06 -15.33
N GLY A 64 11.06 -0.23 -14.18
CA GLY A 64 11.74 -0.45 -12.91
C GLY A 64 12.50 0.77 -12.36
N SER A 65 12.41 1.92 -13.01
CA SER A 65 13.07 3.14 -12.55
C SER A 65 12.35 3.73 -11.32
N GLU A 66 13.13 4.18 -10.33
CA GLU A 66 12.66 4.90 -9.15
C GLU A 66 12.76 6.44 -9.32
N ASP A 67 13.24 6.90 -10.48
CA ASP A 67 13.42 8.32 -10.79
C ASP A 67 12.06 8.99 -11.00
N THR A 68 11.59 9.69 -9.98
CA THR A 68 10.41 10.57 -10.01
C THR A 68 10.75 11.99 -10.46
N GLY A 69 11.88 12.15 -11.16
CA GLY A 69 12.29 13.42 -11.73
C GLY A 69 11.25 13.92 -12.73
N ARG A 70 10.49 14.95 -12.35
CA ARG A 70 9.74 15.74 -13.34
C ARG A 70 10.80 16.37 -14.25
N LEU A 71 10.88 15.93 -15.51
CA LEU A 71 11.58 16.70 -16.54
C LEU A 71 10.93 18.09 -16.54
N SER A 72 11.60 19.06 -15.91
CA SER A 72 11.26 20.47 -16.02
C SER A 72 11.60 20.87 -17.45
N LEU A 73 10.66 20.66 -18.36
CA LEU A 73 10.69 21.31 -19.67
C LEU A 73 10.61 22.81 -19.40
N ARG A 74 11.76 23.46 -19.54
CA ARG A 74 11.96 24.90 -19.45
C ARG A 74 11.50 25.56 -20.72
#